data_AF-A0A4V2AFE4-F1
#
_entry.id   AF-A0A4V2AFE4-F1
#
_cell.length_a   1.000
_cell.length_b   1.000
_cell.length_c   1.000
_cell.angle_alpha   90.00
_cell.angle_beta   90.00
_cell.angle_gamma   90.00
#
_symmetry.space_group_name_H-M   'P 1'
#
loop_
_entity.id
_entity.type
_entity.pdbx_description
1 polymer ?
#
loop_
_entity_poly.entity_id
_entity_poly.type
_entity_poly.pdbx_seq_one_letter_code
_entity_poly.pdbx_strand_id
1 'polypeptide(L)'
;MALQGVGGPEARARALRKGRRMLDALDRLQLAMLGEGPSKGHLALLKGALEEQRDATGDIGLDDTLNWAEVRIAVEAAKLEREAEAA
;
A
#
# COMPACT_ATOMS: atom_id res chain seq x y z
N MET A 1 -27.93 -17.17 -13.75
CA MET A 1 -26.65 -17.21 -13.00
C MET A 1 -26.62 -16.01 -12.08
N ALA A 2 -26.55 -16.23 -10.76
CA ALA A 2 -26.41 -15.14 -9.81
C ALA A 2 -24.95 -14.68 -9.78
N LEU A 3 -24.71 -13.37 -9.87
CA LEU A 3 -23.41 -12.71 -9.69
C LEU A 3 -22.94 -12.79 -8.22
N GLN A 4 -22.97 -13.95 -7.59
CA GLN A 4 -22.34 -14.15 -6.28
C GLN A 4 -20.86 -14.44 -6.51
N GLY A 5 -20.02 -13.41 -6.55
CA GLY A 5 -18.57 -13.64 -6.66
C GLY A 5 -17.65 -12.44 -6.84
N VAL A 6 -18.14 -11.20 -6.89
CA VAL A 6 -17.27 -10.01 -6.95
C VAL A 6 -17.73 -9.01 -5.90
N GLY A 7 -16.90 -8.78 -4.89
CA GLY A 7 -17.24 -7.93 -3.75
C GLY A 7 -18.10 -8.62 -2.69
N GLY A 8 -17.81 -8.31 -1.43
CA GLY A 8 -18.46 -8.89 -0.26
C GLY A 8 -17.76 -8.48 1.05
N PRO A 9 -18.36 -8.74 2.22
CA PRO A 9 -17.82 -8.29 3.51
C PRO A 9 -16.37 -8.72 3.76
N GLU A 10 -16.00 -9.93 3.35
CA GLU A 10 -14.63 -10.43 3.50
C GLU A 10 -13.63 -9.73 2.57
N ALA A 11 -14.00 -9.50 1.31
CA ALA A 11 -13.17 -8.76 0.34
C ALA A 11 -12.93 -7.33 0.85
N ARG A 12 -13.99 -6.66 1.32
CA ARG A 12 -13.90 -5.35 1.97
C ARG A 12 -13.00 -5.39 3.21
N ALA A 13 -13.14 -6.39 4.07
CA ALA A 13 -12.32 -6.51 5.26
C ALA A 13 -10.83 -6.75 4.93
N ARG A 14 -10.53 -7.57 3.91
CA ARG A 14 -9.15 -7.75 3.40
C ARG A 14 -8.59 -6.44 2.85
N ALA A 15 -9.36 -5.75 2.01
CA ALA A 15 -8.95 -4.48 1.41
C ALA A 15 -8.69 -3.39 2.46
N LEU A 16 -9.53 -3.30 3.50
CA LEU A 16 -9.31 -2.36 4.62
C LEU A 16 -8.04 -2.69 5.42
N ARG A 17 -7.75 -3.98 5.67
CA ARG A 17 -6.50 -4.39 6.33
C ARG A 17 -5.28 -4.05 5.50
N LYS A 18 -5.32 -4.32 4.18
CA LYS A 18 -4.25 -3.92 3.26
C LYS A 18 -4.08 -2.40 3.26
N GLY A 19 -5.16 -1.65 3.12
CA GLY A 19 -5.17 -0.18 3.19
C GLY A 19 -4.52 0.34 4.46
N ARG A 20 -4.84 -0.25 5.62
CA ARG A 20 -4.19 0.13 6.88
C ARG A 20 -2.69 -0.11 6.88
N ARG A 21 -2.23 -1.28 6.40
CA ARG A 21 -0.79 -1.60 6.27
C ARG A 21 -0.07 -0.62 5.35
N MET A 22 -0.71 -0.26 4.24
CA MET A 22 -0.21 0.73 3.29
C MET A 22 0.00 2.10 3.95
N LEU A 23 -1.02 2.60 4.64
CA LEU A 23 -0.95 3.87 5.35
C LEU A 23 0.10 3.84 6.47
N ASP A 24 0.13 2.77 7.28
CA ASP A 24 1.12 2.61 8.35
C ASP A 24 2.56 2.59 7.80
N ALA A 25 2.80 2.01 6.63
CA ALA A 25 4.11 2.02 5.98
C ALA A 25 4.51 3.42 5.49
N LEU A 26 3.57 4.17 4.92
CA LEU A 26 3.78 5.56 4.50
C LEU A 26 4.04 6.49 5.69
N ASP A 27 3.29 6.33 6.79
CA ASP A 27 3.48 7.12 8.01
C ASP A 27 4.87 6.89 8.61
N ARG A 28 5.32 5.64 8.67
CA ARG A 28 6.67 5.30 9.13
C ARG A 28 7.75 5.92 8.25
N LEU A 29 7.57 5.88 6.92
CA LEU A 29 8.48 6.54 5.99
C LEU A 29 8.53 8.05 6.24
N GLN A 30 7.36 8.68 6.36
CA GLN A 30 7.26 10.12 6.62
C GLN A 30 7.97 10.51 7.93
N LEU A 31 7.80 9.72 8.99
CA LEU A 31 8.52 9.95 10.25
C LEU A 31 10.04 9.81 10.08
N ALA A 32 10.50 8.82 9.33
CA ALA A 32 11.94 8.62 9.08
C ALA A 32 12.58 9.80 8.33
N MET A 33 11.84 10.44 7.42
CA MET A 33 12.29 11.65 6.71
C MET A 33 12.53 12.86 7.63
N LEU A 34 11.95 12.87 8.83
CA LEU A 34 12.18 13.90 9.84
C LEU A 34 13.39 13.59 10.74
N GLY A 35 13.95 12.38 10.64
CA GLY A 35 15.08 11.92 11.45
C GLY A 35 16.33 11.66 10.61
N GLU A 36 16.96 10.51 10.83
CA GLU A 36 18.19 10.08 10.12
C GLU A 36 17.96 9.69 8.66
N GLY A 37 16.70 9.69 8.22
CA GLY A 37 16.30 9.34 6.86
C GLY A 37 15.77 7.91 6.74
N PRO A 38 15.19 7.57 5.58
CA PRO A 38 14.70 6.22 5.30
C PRO A 38 15.81 5.17 5.29
N SER A 39 15.43 3.92 5.54
CA SER A 39 16.35 2.77 5.57
C SER A 39 15.84 1.63 4.70
N LYS A 40 16.66 0.59 4.48
CA LYS A 40 16.24 -0.63 3.77
C LYS A 40 15.00 -1.28 4.40
N GLY A 41 14.80 -1.14 5.70
CA GLY A 41 13.60 -1.61 6.39
C GLY A 41 12.33 -0.89 5.95
N HIS A 42 12.40 0.43 5.69
CA HIS A 42 11.28 1.19 5.15
C HIS A 42 10.93 0.75 3.73
N LEU A 43 11.93 0.55 2.88
CA LEU A 43 11.71 -0.01 1.53
C LEU A 43 11.04 -1.38 1.58
N ALA A 44 11.48 -2.27 2.48
CA ALA A 44 10.89 -3.58 2.66
C ALA A 44 9.40 -3.51 3.11
N LEU A 45 9.05 -2.57 3.99
CA LEU A 45 7.66 -2.36 4.41
C LEU A 45 6.77 -1.91 3.25
N LEU A 46 7.25 -0.97 2.42
CA LEU A 46 6.52 -0.49 1.24
C LEU A 46 6.27 -1.62 0.24
N LYS A 47 7.31 -2.40 -0.08
CA LYS A 47 7.20 -3.55 -1.00
C LYS A 47 6.24 -4.61 -0.48
N GLY A 48 6.37 -5.00 0.80
CA GLY A 48 5.48 -5.98 1.41
C GLY A 48 4.01 -5.53 1.42
N ALA A 49 3.75 -4.23 1.53
CA ALA A 49 2.38 -3.70 1.44
C ALA A 49 1.79 -3.79 0.02
N LEU A 50 2.63 -3.80 -1.03
CA LEU A 50 2.20 -3.96 -2.43
C LEU A 50 2.01 -5.42 -2.84
N GLU A 51 2.79 -6.35 -2.28
CA GLU A 51 2.75 -7.77 -2.65
C GLU A 51 1.39 -8.44 -2.39
N GLU A 52 0.66 -7.98 -1.36
CA GLU A 52 -0.67 -8.51 -1.05
C GLU A 52 -1.70 -8.07 -2.11
N GLN A 53 -2.24 -9.01 -2.88
CA GLN A 53 -3.30 -8.70 -3.83
C GLN A 53 -4.63 -8.47 -3.11
N ARG A 54 -5.48 -7.61 -3.69
CA ARG A 54 -6.84 -7.34 -3.19
C ARG A 54 -7.85 -7.57 -4.30
N ASP A 55 -9.00 -8.11 -3.92
CA ASP A 55 -10.17 -8.19 -4.79
C ASP A 55 -10.91 -6.85 -4.79
N ALA A 56 -11.69 -6.60 -5.84
CA ALA A 56 -12.64 -5.48 -5.84
C ALA A 56 -13.62 -5.63 -4.67
N THR A 57 -13.87 -4.54 -3.95
CA THR A 57 -14.68 -4.57 -2.74
C THR A 57 -16.17 -4.42 -3.03
N GLY A 58 -16.50 -3.88 -4.22
CA GLY A 58 -17.86 -3.48 -4.60
C GLY A 58 -18.22 -2.07 -4.12
N ASP A 59 -17.30 -1.39 -3.43
CA ASP A 59 -17.40 0.01 -3.04
C ASP A 59 -16.38 0.82 -3.85
N ILE A 60 -16.87 1.55 -4.85
CA ILE A 60 -16.04 2.32 -5.79
C ILE A 60 -15.16 3.34 -5.05
N GLY A 61 -15.69 4.00 -4.02
CA GLY A 61 -14.94 5.01 -3.28
C GLY A 61 -13.76 4.41 -2.52
N LEU A 62 -13.97 3.24 -1.90
CA LEU A 62 -12.90 2.49 -1.25
C LEU A 62 -11.89 1.97 -2.27
N ASP A 63 -12.36 1.38 -3.37
CA ASP A 63 -11.49 0.81 -4.39
C ASP A 63 -10.61 1.88 -5.05
N ASP A 64 -11.15 3.05 -5.37
CA ASP A 64 -10.39 4.16 -5.92
C ASP A 64 -9.37 4.71 -4.92
N THR A 65 -9.77 4.89 -3.66
CA THR A 65 -8.86 5.36 -2.60
C THR A 65 -7.67 4.43 -2.42
N LEU A 66 -7.92 3.12 -2.41
CA LEU A 66 -6.86 2.12 -2.30
C LEU A 66 -5.96 2.09 -3.53
N ASN A 67 -6.49 2.30 -4.75
CA ASN A 67 -5.68 2.44 -5.96
C ASN A 67 -4.70 3.62 -5.83
N TRP A 68 -5.17 4.78 -5.36
CA TRP A 68 -4.29 5.94 -5.13
C TRP A 68 -3.21 5.66 -4.08
N ALA A 69 -3.55 4.95 -3.00
CA ALA A 69 -2.58 4.55 -1.99
C ALA A 69 -1.51 3.59 -2.55
N GLU A 70 -1.90 2.63 -3.39
CA GLU A 70 -0.98 1.70 -4.08
C GLU A 70 -0.01 2.46 -4.99
N VAL A 71 -0.53 3.41 -5.80
CA VAL A 71 0.32 4.27 -6.65
C VAL A 71 1.31 5.07 -5.81
N ARG A 72 0.87 5.65 -4.68
CA ARG A 72 1.75 6.40 -3.79
C ARG A 72 2.86 5.52 -3.23
N ILE A 73 2.54 4.32 -2.74
CA ILE A 73 3.56 3.39 -2.21
C ILE A 73 4.54 2.96 -3.29
N ALA A 74 4.07 2.64 -4.50
CA ALA A 74 4.93 2.27 -5.61
C ALA A 74 5.93 3.39 -5.95
N VAL A 75 5.46 4.64 -5.97
CA VAL A 75 6.31 5.81 -6.20
C VAL A 75 7.35 5.98 -5.09
N GLU A 76 6.96 5.87 -3.83
CA GLU A 76 7.91 6.01 -2.72
C GLU A 76 8.93 4.87 -2.67
N ALA A 77 8.51 3.63 -2.95
CA ALA A 77 9.44 2.51 -3.07
C ALA A 77 10.47 2.75 -4.19
N ALA A 78 10.02 3.18 -5.37
CA ALA A 78 10.91 3.49 -6.50
C ALA A 78 11.89 4.63 -6.19
N LYS A 79 11.48 5.65 -5.42
CA LYS A 79 12.40 6.72 -4.98
C LYS A 79 13.49 6.17 -4.07
N LEU A 80 13.11 5.37 -3.08
CA LEU A 80 14.08 4.77 -2.15
C LEU A 80 15.03 3.79 -2.83
N GLU A 81 14.56 3.03 -3.83
CA GLU A 81 15.42 2.19 -4.65
C GLU A 81 16.48 3.01 -5.39
N ARG A 82 16.06 4.10 -6.05
CA ARG A 82 16.98 4.99 -6.77
C ARG A 82 18.00 5.66 -5.85
N GLU A 83 17.59 6.07 -4.66
CA GLU A 83 18.50 6.64 -3.65
C GLU A 83 19.50 5.58 -3.15
N ALA A 84 19.06 4.34 -2.96
CA ALA A 84 19.94 3.24 -2.54
C ALA A 84 20.93 2.81 -3.64
N GLU A 85 20.57 2.94 -4.92
CA GLU A 85 21.47 2.67 -6.05
C GLU A 85 22.51 3.77 -6.26
N ALA A 86 22.22 5.00 -5.83
CA ALA A 86 23.11 6.14 -5.98
C ALA A 86 24.15 6.29 -4.85
N ALA A 87 24.01 5.51 -3.77
CA ALA A 87 24.87 5.51 -2.58
C ALA A 87 25.95 4.43 -2.65
#